data_AF-A0A3M1YTA9-F1
#
_entry.id   AF-A0A3M1YTA9-F1
#
_cell.length_a   1.000
_cell.length_b   1.000
_cell.length_c   1.000
_cell.angle_alpha   90.00
_cell.angle_beta   90.00
_cell.angle_gamma   90.00
#
_symmetry.space_group_name_H-M   'P 1'
#
loop_
_entity.id
_entity.type
_entity.pdbx_description
1 polymer ?
#
loop_
_entity_poly.entity_id
_entity_poly.type
_entity_poly.pdbx_seq_one_letter_code
_entity_poly.pdbx_strand_id
1 'polypeptide(L)' 'MIKFFRKNTPRWMLLWWDVFLSLISLSLAYLLRFNFDIPESEYPFFPLAFFSVFAVRLLYFYIFKTHRSI' A
#
# COMPACT_ATOMS: atom_id res chain seq x y z
N MET A 1 25.99 -9.38 -29.31
CA MET A 1 24.65 -8.89 -28.92
C MET A 1 24.43 -9.22 -27.44
N ILE A 2 24.71 -8.27 -26.55
CA ILE A 2 24.59 -8.46 -25.10
C ILE A 2 23.10 -8.46 -24.76
N LYS A 3 22.54 -9.63 -24.45
CA LYS A 3 21.17 -9.76 -23.92
C LYS A 3 21.18 -9.23 -22.49
N PHE A 4 20.79 -7.98 -22.29
CA PHE A 4 20.41 -7.48 -20.96
C PHE A 4 19.32 -8.41 -20.42
N PHE A 5 19.57 -8.99 -19.25
CA PHE A 5 18.63 -9.80 -18.51
C PHE A 5 17.27 -9.09 -18.45
N ARG A 6 16.26 -9.57 -19.19
CA ARG A 6 14.85 -9.24 -18.94
C ARG A 6 14.45 -9.88 -17.62
N LYS A 7 14.85 -9.28 -16.50
CA LYS A 7 14.35 -9.63 -15.19
C LYS A 7 13.11 -8.77 -14.96
N ASN A 8 11.98 -9.18 -15.55
CA ASN A 8 10.71 -8.55 -15.27
C ASN A 8 10.44 -8.69 -13.76
N THR A 9 10.37 -7.56 -13.06
CA THR A 9 9.97 -7.54 -11.66
C THR A 9 8.57 -8.17 -11.56
N PRO A 10 8.36 -9.16 -10.67
CA PRO A 10 7.04 -9.76 -10.52
C PRO A 10 6.03 -8.68 -10.18
N ARG A 11 4.92 -8.59 -10.92
CA ARG A 11 3.90 -7.54 -10.71
C ARG A 11 3.33 -7.55 -9.29
N TRP A 12 3.21 -8.74 -8.70
CA TRP A 12 2.81 -8.91 -7.31
C TRP A 12 3.79 -8.24 -6.32
N MET A 13 5.08 -8.17 -6.66
CA MET A 13 6.08 -7.48 -5.83
C MET A 13 5.86 -5.96 -5.83
N LEU A 14 5.47 -5.39 -6.99
CA LEU A 14 5.12 -3.97 -7.10
C LEU A 14 3.86 -3.65 -6.28
N LEU A 15 2.85 -4.53 -6.31
CA LEU A 15 1.67 -4.42 -5.46
C LEU A 15 2.03 -4.43 -3.97
N TRP A 16 2.89 -5.35 -3.53
CA TRP A 16 3.31 -5.40 -2.14
C TRP A 16 4.01 -4.12 -1.69
N TRP A 17 4.86 -3.55 -2.55
CA TRP A 17 5.50 -2.27 -2.28
C TRP A 17 4.51 -1.10 -2.20
N ASP A 18 3.54 -1.03 -3.12
CA ASP A 18 2.50 -0.01 -3.11
C ASP A 18 1.64 -0.07 -1.84
N VAL A 19 1.22 -1.29 -1.47
CA VAL A 19 0.47 -1.54 -0.23
C VAL A 19 1.31 -1.16 0.99
N PHE A 20 2.55 -1.64 1.06
CA PHE A 20 3.45 -1.38 2.19
C PHE A 20 3.68 0.12 2.42
N LEU A 21 4.02 0.85 1.35
CA LEU A 21 4.22 2.30 1.42
C LEU A 21 2.94 3.03 1.80
N SER A 22 1.79 2.59 1.28
CA SER A 22 0.48 3.18 1.64
C SER A 22 0.12 2.96 3.10
N LEU A 23 0.41 1.77 3.65
CA LEU A 23 0.17 1.48 5.06
C LEU A 23 1.12 2.26 5.98
N ILE A 24 2.40 2.41 5.59
CA ILE A 24 3.33 3.30 6.31
C ILE A 24 2.83 4.74 6.29
N SER A 25 2.40 5.23 5.13
CA SER A 25 1.86 6.58 5.00
C SER A 25 0.60 6.77 5.87
N LEU A 26 -0.27 5.77 5.95
CA LEU A 26 -1.44 5.80 6.82
C LEU A 26 -1.04 5.85 8.31
N SER A 27 -0.09 5.01 8.74
CA SER A 27 0.42 5.02 10.11
C SER A 27 1.01 6.37 10.48
N LEU A 28 1.85 6.95 9.61
CA LEU A 28 2.42 8.29 9.80
C LEU A 28 1.33 9.37 9.86
N ALA A 29 0.30 9.28 9.01
CA ALA A 29 -0.81 10.22 9.04
C ALA A 29 -1.58 10.17 10.38
N TYR A 30 -1.80 8.98 10.94
CA TYR A 30 -2.41 8.82 12.27
C TYR A 30 -1.54 9.43 13.38
N LEU A 31 -0.24 9.12 13.38
CA LEU A 31 0.69 9.69 14.37
C LEU A 31 0.72 11.22 14.30
N LEU A 32 0.84 11.79 13.10
CA LEU A 32 0.87 13.25 12.94
C LEU A 32 -0.48 13.89 13.27
N ARG A 33 -1.61 13.27 12.88
CA ARG A 33 -2.96 13.76 13.18
C ARG A 33 -3.21 13.91 14.67
N PHE A 34 -2.71 12.96 15.46
CA PHE A 34 -2.90 12.93 16.90
C PHE A 34 -1.66 13.41 17.68
N ASN A 35 -0.71 14.07 17.03
CA ASN A 35 0.54 14.54 17.66
C ASN A 35 1.25 13.47 18.51
N PHE A 36 1.29 12.23 18.00
CA PHE A 36 1.86 11.05 18.66
C PHE A 36 1.12 10.58 19.94
N ASP A 37 -0.08 11.09 20.19
CA ASP A 37 -0.93 10.70 21.33
C ASP A 37 -2.33 10.27 20.85
N ILE A 38 -2.47 9.00 20.48
CA ILE A 38 -3.70 8.45 19.91
C ILE A 38 -4.67 8.11 21.04
N PRO A 39 -5.89 8.70 21.07
CA PRO A 39 -6.87 8.40 22.10
C PRO A 39 -7.45 6.99 21.94
N GLU A 40 -7.78 6.35 23.07
CA GLU A 40 -8.39 5.01 23.18
C GLU A 40 -9.62 4.84 22.28
N SER A 41 -10.41 5.90 22.10
CA SER A 41 -11.62 5.91 21.27
C SER A 41 -11.34 5.68 19.77
N GLU A 42 -10.11 5.90 19.32
CA GLU A 42 -9.76 5.85 17.89
C GLU A 42 -9.23 4.47 17.45
N TYR A 43 -8.70 3.66 18.36
CA TYR A 43 -8.18 2.31 18.05
C TYR A 43 -9.19 1.37 17.37
N PRO A 44 -10.49 1.37 17.71
CA PRO A 44 -11.48 0.54 17.01
C PRO A 44 -11.62 0.86 15.51
N PHE A 45 -11.26 2.08 15.08
CA PHE A 45 -11.32 2.48 13.68
C PHE A 45 -10.07 2.08 12.88
N PHE A 46 -8.97 1.71 13.55
CA PHE A 46 -7.72 1.36 12.88
C PHE A 46 -7.88 0.15 11.95
N PRO A 47 -8.51 -0.97 12.38
CA PRO A 47 -8.72 -2.10 11.48
C PRO A 47 -9.53 -1.71 10.24
N LEU A 48 -10.56 -0.88 10.41
CA LEU A 48 -11.40 -0.43 9.30
C LEU A 48 -10.62 0.45 8.33
N ALA A 49 -9.83 1.41 8.84
CA ALA A 49 -9.00 2.29 8.02
C ALA A 49 -7.94 1.50 7.23
N PHE A 50 -7.18 0.64 7.90
CA PHE A 50 -6.12 -0.16 7.27
C PHE A 50 -6.70 -1.15 6.26
N PHE A 51 -7.81 -1.81 6.59
CA PHE A 51 -8.50 -2.72 5.68
C PHE A 51 -9.05 -1.99 4.45
N SER A 52 -9.64 -0.80 4.62
CA SER A 52 -10.14 -0.01 3.49
C SER A 52 -9.03 0.37 2.51
N VAL A 53 -7.88 0.84 3.00
CA VAL A 53 -6.72 1.18 2.16
C VAL A 53 -6.20 -0.06 1.45
N PHE A 54 -6.03 -1.18 2.16
CA PHE A 54 -5.60 -2.43 1.57
C PHE A 54 -6.55 -2.92 0.46
N ALA A 55 -7.86 -2.92 0.73
CA ALA A 55 -8.89 -3.35 -0.21
C ALA A 55 -8.91 -2.46 -1.47
N VAL A 56 -8.86 -1.14 -1.31
CA VAL A 56 -8.81 -0.20 -2.45
C VAL A 56 -7.56 -0.42 -3.29
N ARG A 57 -6.39 -0.65 -2.67
CA ARG A 57 -5.12 -0.88 -3.37
C ARG A 57 -5.14 -2.20 -4.16
N LEU A 58 -5.69 -3.26 -3.57
CA LEU A 58 -5.92 -4.54 -4.26
C LEU A 58 -6.88 -4.39 -5.44
N LEU A 59 -8.02 -3.73 -5.24
CA LEU A 59 -9.02 -3.51 -6.28
C LEU A 59 -8.44 -2.69 -7.44
N TYR A 60 -7.70 -1.64 -7.13
CA TYR A 60 -7.07 -0.80 -8.15
C TYR A 60 -6.04 -1.59 -8.97
N PHE A 61 -5.19 -2.37 -8.30
CA PHE A 61 -4.24 -3.25 -8.98
C PHE A 61 -4.93 -4.28 -9.88
N TYR A 62 -6.04 -4.86 -9.41
CA TYR A 62 -6.80 -5.86 -10.16
C TYR A 62 -7.48 -5.26 -11.40
N ILE A 63 -8.15 -4.10 -11.26
CA ILE A 63 -8.92 -3.46 -12.35
C ILE A 63 -7.97 -2.87 -13.40
N PHE A 64 -7.03 -2.04 -12.97
CA PHE A 64 -6.17 -1.30 -13.89
C PHE A 64 -5.00 -2.15 -14.41
N LYS A 65 -4.71 -3.29 -13.76
CA LYS A 65 -3.52 -4.13 -14.02
C LYS A 65 -2.28 -3.26 -14.15
N THR A 66 -2.13 -2.34 -13.19
CA THR A 66 -1.01 -1.39 -13.11
C THR A 66 0.28 -2.17 -13.31
N HIS A 67 1.15 -1.70 -14.21
CA HIS A 67 2.39 -2.39 -14.64
C HIS A 67 2.23 -3.52 -15.69
N ARG A 68 1.18 -3.49 -16.51
CA ARG A 68 1.09 -4.40 -17.67
C ARG A 68 2.19 -4.17 -18.73
N SER A 69 2.81 -2.99 -18.73
CA SER A 69 3.82 -2.53 -19.70
C SER A 69 5.27 -2.45 -19.18
N ILE A 70 5.50 -2.75 -17.89
CA ILE A 70 6.83 -2.78 -17.24
C ILE A 70 7.29 -4.23 -17.06
#